data_AF-E5G7C2-F1
#
_entry.id   AF-E5G7C2-F1
#
_cell.length_a   1.000
_cell.length_b   1.000
_cell.length_c   1.000
_cell.angle_alpha   90.00
_cell.angle_beta   90.00
_cell.angle_gamma   90.00
#
_symmetry.space_group_name_H-M   'P 1'
#
loop_
_entity.id
_entity.type
_entity.pdbx_description
1 polymer ?
#
loop_
_entity_poly.entity_id
_entity_poly.type
_entity_poly.pdbx_seq_one_letter_code
_entity_poly.pdbx_strand_id
1 'polypeptide(L)'
;VILSSGTFMRGLIHIGDLNFPGGRLGDPAATGLSLALKERGFPISRLKTGTPPRLLASSIDFSVTEEQPGDPGVGFVHKSEPFVPPLPQVSCYITHTTEKTKEIIAANIHRSALYGGRIEGIGPRYCPSIEDKIVKFADKERHHIFIEPEGIHTQEVY
;
A
#
# COMPACT_ATOMS: atom_id res chain seq x y z
N VAL A 1 -12.25 20.77 -18.81
CA VAL A 1 -12.35 19.41 -18.22
C VAL A 1 -11.08 19.14 -17.45
N ILE A 2 -11.17 18.69 -16.20
CA ILE A 2 -10.01 18.25 -15.40
C ILE A 2 -10.08 16.73 -15.30
N LEU A 3 -8.98 16.04 -15.62
CA LEU A 3 -8.89 14.57 -15.53
C LEU A 3 -8.12 14.19 -14.26
N SER A 4 -8.77 13.44 -13.37
CA SER A 4 -8.22 12.99 -12.08
C SER A 4 -8.55 11.51 -11.82
N SER A 5 -8.27 10.66 -12.81
CA SER A 5 -8.75 9.27 -12.85
C SER A 5 -8.11 8.30 -11.86
N GLY A 6 -7.12 8.74 -11.07
CA GLY A 6 -6.37 7.87 -10.16
C GLY A 6 -5.86 6.60 -10.84
N THR A 7 -6.09 5.45 -10.21
CA THR A 7 -5.66 4.12 -10.67
C THR A 7 -6.62 3.44 -11.66
N PHE A 8 -7.70 4.12 -12.10
CA PHE A 8 -8.79 3.47 -12.84
C PHE A 8 -8.54 3.29 -14.34
N MET A 9 -7.78 4.18 -14.99
CA MET A 9 -7.58 4.11 -16.45
C MET A 9 -6.84 2.83 -16.86
N ARG A 10 -7.56 1.87 -17.45
CA ARG A 10 -7.05 0.53 -17.77
C ARG A 10 -6.31 -0.10 -16.58
N GLY A 11 -6.86 0.10 -15.39
CA GLY A 11 -6.37 -0.52 -14.16
C GLY A 11 -6.38 -2.04 -14.27
N LEU A 12 -5.32 -2.67 -13.77
CA LEU A 12 -5.16 -4.12 -13.73
C LEU A 12 -4.64 -4.49 -12.36
N ILE A 13 -5.39 -5.32 -11.64
CA ILE A 13 -5.03 -5.82 -10.32
C ILE A 13 -4.18 -7.08 -10.50
N HIS A 14 -3.15 -7.22 -9.67
CA HIS A 14 -2.28 -8.38 -9.64
C HIS A 14 -2.22 -8.96 -8.22
N ILE A 15 -2.51 -10.26 -8.08
CA ILE A 15 -2.39 -11.01 -6.83
C ILE A 15 -1.68 -12.33 -7.17
N GLY A 16 -0.36 -12.33 -6.98
CA GLY A 16 0.50 -13.45 -7.36
C GLY A 16 0.40 -13.77 -8.86
N ASP A 17 -0.21 -14.91 -9.18
CA ASP A 17 -0.41 -15.40 -10.55
C ASP A 17 -1.74 -14.91 -11.15
N LEU A 18 -2.66 -14.41 -10.32
CA LEU A 18 -3.96 -13.90 -10.75
C LEU A 18 -3.83 -12.44 -11.19
N ASN A 19 -4.49 -12.10 -12.28
CA ASN A 19 -4.74 -10.71 -12.66
C ASN A 19 -6.14 -10.54 -13.24
N PHE A 20 -6.71 -9.36 -13.02
CA PHE A 20 -8.04 -9.02 -13.52
C PHE A 20 -8.23 -7.50 -13.62
N PRO A 21 -9.08 -7.01 -14.55
CA PRO A 21 -9.35 -5.58 -14.68
C PRO A 21 -9.96 -5.01 -13.40
N GLY A 22 -9.43 -3.89 -12.93
CA GLY A 22 -9.95 -3.18 -11.76
C GLY A 22 -9.18 -1.89 -11.49
N GLY A 23 -9.89 -0.83 -11.10
CA GLY A 23 -9.25 0.42 -10.70
C GLY A 23 -8.77 0.38 -9.24
N ARG A 24 -9.58 -0.26 -8.39
CA ARG A 24 -9.29 -0.64 -7.00
C ARG A 24 -9.91 -2.01 -6.76
N LEU A 25 -9.51 -2.69 -5.69
CA LEU A 25 -10.11 -3.99 -5.37
C LEU A 25 -11.63 -3.81 -5.13
N GLY A 26 -12.45 -4.54 -5.89
CA GLY A 26 -13.91 -4.40 -5.87
C GLY A 26 -14.49 -3.39 -6.88
N ASP A 27 -13.67 -2.48 -7.41
CA ASP A 27 -14.12 -1.45 -8.36
C ASP A 27 -13.70 -1.75 -9.80
N PRO A 28 -14.58 -1.56 -10.80
CA PRO A 28 -14.26 -1.79 -12.21
C PRO A 28 -13.20 -0.81 -12.72
N ALA A 29 -12.42 -1.24 -13.72
CA ALA A 29 -11.51 -0.35 -14.43
C ALA A 29 -12.27 0.57 -15.41
N ALA A 30 -11.77 1.78 -15.60
CA ALA A 30 -12.24 2.68 -16.65
C ALA A 30 -11.55 2.34 -17.98
N THR A 31 -12.35 2.10 -19.03
CA THR A 31 -11.88 1.81 -20.40
C THR A 31 -12.23 2.95 -21.36
N GLY A 32 -11.50 3.07 -22.47
CA GLY A 32 -11.79 4.05 -23.53
C GLY A 32 -10.99 5.36 -23.42
N LEU A 33 -11.04 6.07 -22.29
CA LEU A 33 -10.40 7.41 -22.18
C LEU A 33 -8.90 7.39 -22.50
N SER A 34 -8.17 6.41 -21.98
CA SER A 34 -6.72 6.27 -22.26
C SER A 34 -6.42 5.95 -23.72
N LEU A 35 -7.32 5.24 -24.42
CA LEU A 35 -7.19 4.97 -25.85
C LEU A 35 -7.45 6.24 -26.66
N ALA A 36 -8.52 6.98 -26.35
CA ALA A 36 -8.84 8.24 -27.00
C ALA A 36 -7.72 9.29 -26.83
N LEU A 37 -7.12 9.37 -25.64
CA LEU A 37 -5.95 10.23 -25.40
C LEU A 37 -4.76 9.79 -26.25
N LYS A 38 -4.48 8.48 -26.33
CA LYS A 38 -3.41 7.94 -27.17
C LYS A 38 -3.63 8.25 -28.66
N GLU A 39 -4.85 8.12 -29.15
CA GLU A 39 -5.23 8.45 -30.54
C GLU A 39 -5.02 9.94 -30.87
N ARG A 40 -5.12 10.81 -29.87
CA ARG A 40 -4.81 12.25 -30.01
C ARG A 40 -3.33 12.59 -29.81
N GLY A 41 -2.46 11.59 -29.76
CA GLY A 41 -1.02 11.77 -29.68
C GLY A 41 -0.46 11.98 -28.27
N PHE A 42 -1.27 11.78 -27.21
CA PHE A 42 -0.75 11.84 -25.85
C PHE A 42 0.07 10.58 -25.52
N PRO A 43 1.26 10.71 -24.92
CA PRO A 43 2.03 9.57 -24.45
C PRO A 43 1.31 8.92 -23.27
N ILE A 44 1.11 7.60 -23.33
CA ILE A 44 0.49 6.81 -22.27
C ILE A 44 1.48 5.73 -21.82
N SER A 45 1.69 5.61 -20.51
CA SER A 45 2.55 4.61 -19.89
C SER A 45 1.82 3.89 -18.75
N ARG A 46 2.33 2.72 -18.35
CA ARG A 46 1.83 1.98 -17.19
C ARG A 46 2.77 2.13 -16.01
N LEU A 47 2.18 2.45 -14.86
CA LEU A 47 2.83 2.43 -13.55
C LEU A 47 2.20 1.32 -12.72
N LYS A 48 2.93 0.89 -11.69
CA LYS A 48 2.41 -0.07 -10.71
C LYS A 48 2.60 0.46 -9.29
N THR A 49 1.67 0.14 -8.41
CA THR A 49 1.81 0.34 -6.97
C THR A 49 1.27 -0.92 -6.27
N GLY A 50 1.72 -1.14 -5.04
CA GLY A 50 1.19 -2.20 -4.17
C GLY A 50 0.46 -1.60 -2.99
N THR A 51 -0.35 -2.43 -2.34
CA THR A 51 -0.99 -2.13 -1.06
C THR A 51 -0.89 -3.40 -0.20
N PRO A 52 -0.67 -3.29 1.13
CA PRO A 52 -0.66 -4.45 2.00
C PRO A 52 -2.07 -5.06 2.15
N PRO A 53 -2.16 -6.31 2.63
CA PRO A 53 -3.42 -6.87 3.07
C PRO A 53 -3.98 -6.08 4.25
N ARG A 54 -5.30 -6.08 4.42
CA ARG A 54 -5.94 -5.57 5.64
C ARG A 54 -6.11 -6.73 6.60
N LEU A 55 -5.78 -6.50 7.86
CA LEU A 55 -5.85 -7.49 8.93
C LEU A 55 -7.01 -7.17 9.86
N LEU A 56 -7.53 -8.21 10.53
CA LEU A 56 -8.54 -8.05 11.56
C LEU A 56 -7.86 -7.73 12.90
N ALA A 57 -8.17 -6.59 13.50
CA ALA A 57 -7.55 -6.09 14.73
C ALA A 57 -7.62 -7.13 15.86
N SER A 58 -8.77 -7.79 16.01
CA SER A 58 -9.00 -8.78 17.07
C SER A 58 -8.16 -10.07 16.91
N SER A 59 -7.51 -10.27 15.76
CA SER A 59 -6.58 -11.39 15.52
C SER A 59 -5.11 -11.03 15.79
N ILE A 60 -4.81 -9.79 16.15
CA ILE A 60 -3.44 -9.31 16.39
C ILE A 60 -3.18 -9.29 17.90
N ASP A 61 -2.06 -9.89 18.31
CA ASP A 61 -1.54 -9.72 19.67
C ASP A 61 -0.73 -8.43 19.75
N PHE A 62 -1.37 -7.35 20.23
CA PHE A 62 -0.72 -6.06 20.41
C PHE A 62 0.24 -6.02 21.61
N SER A 63 0.19 -6.99 22.53
CA SER A 63 1.06 -7.00 23.72
C SER A 63 2.55 -7.18 23.38
N VAL A 64 2.84 -7.72 22.19
CA VAL A 64 4.19 -7.92 21.67
C VAL A 64 4.62 -6.83 20.68
N THR A 65 3.85 -5.73 20.58
CA THR A 65 4.13 -4.59 19.71
C THR A 65 4.52 -3.36 20.52
N GLU A 66 5.22 -2.42 19.90
CA GLU A 66 5.50 -1.11 20.52
C GLU A 66 4.39 -0.13 20.14
N GLU A 67 3.69 0.39 21.15
CA GLU A 67 2.66 1.43 20.93
C GLU A 67 3.32 2.77 20.57
N GLN A 68 2.82 3.41 19.52
CA GLN A 68 3.21 4.75 19.11
C GLN A 68 1.99 5.69 19.11
N PRO A 69 1.77 6.45 20.20
CA PRO A 69 0.71 7.46 20.24
C PRO A 69 1.08 8.69 19.42
N GLY A 70 0.07 9.43 18.98
CA GLY A 70 0.27 10.73 18.33
C GLY A 70 0.64 11.85 19.30
N ASP A 71 1.25 12.91 18.78
CA ASP A 71 1.59 14.10 19.55
C ASP A 71 0.34 14.95 19.89
N PRO A 72 0.26 15.52 21.11
CA PRO A 72 -0.86 16.36 21.49
C PRO A 72 -0.83 17.72 20.78
N GLY A 73 -2.01 18.26 20.46
CA GLY A 73 -2.16 19.63 19.93
C GLY A 73 -1.72 19.83 18.47
N VAL A 74 -1.42 18.75 17.74
CA VAL A 74 -1.00 18.82 16.34
C VAL A 74 -2.20 18.80 15.41
N GLY A 75 -2.32 19.83 14.57
CA GLY A 75 -3.35 19.95 13.54
C GLY A 75 -2.75 20.29 12.17
N PHE A 76 -3.41 19.85 11.10
CA PHE A 76 -2.96 20.11 9.72
C PHE A 76 -3.27 21.52 9.22
N VAL A 77 -4.26 22.18 9.83
CA VAL A 77 -4.72 23.51 9.41
C VAL A 77 -4.12 24.56 10.33
N HIS A 78 -3.53 25.60 9.73
CA HIS A 78 -3.07 26.75 10.50
C HIS A 78 -4.25 27.44 11.18
N LYS A 79 -4.15 27.59 12.51
CA LYS A 79 -5.14 28.26 13.35
C LYS A 79 -4.41 29.15 14.35
N SER A 80 -5.08 30.23 14.75
CA SER A 80 -4.62 31.12 15.82
C SER A 80 -4.71 30.48 17.20
N GLU A 81 -5.62 29.51 17.37
CA GLU A 81 -5.83 28.78 18.62
C GLU A 81 -5.19 27.39 18.57
N PRO A 82 -4.79 26.82 19.73
CA PRO A 82 -4.30 25.45 19.81
C PRO A 82 -5.30 24.46 19.21
N PHE A 83 -4.80 23.50 18.43
CA PHE A 83 -5.66 22.49 17.84
C PHE A 83 -6.14 21.48 18.88
N VAL A 84 -7.45 21.26 18.93
CA VAL A 84 -8.08 20.20 19.71
C VAL A 84 -8.66 19.18 18.73
N PRO A 85 -8.19 17.91 18.75
CA PRO A 85 -8.75 16.89 17.88
C PRO A 85 -10.24 16.68 18.14
N PRO A 86 -11.10 16.72 17.11
CA PRO A 86 -12.55 16.50 17.28
C PRO A 86 -12.92 15.03 17.51
N LEU A 87 -11.98 14.11 17.27
CA LEU A 87 -12.13 12.67 17.45
C LEU A 87 -11.07 12.13 18.40
N PRO A 88 -11.35 11.02 19.11
CA PRO A 88 -10.34 10.31 19.89
C PRO A 88 -9.11 10.02 19.02
N GLN A 89 -7.93 10.33 19.55
CA GLN A 89 -6.68 9.91 18.94
C GLN A 89 -6.45 8.44 19.31
N VAL A 90 -6.08 7.63 18.33
CA VAL A 90 -5.73 6.22 18.52
C VAL A 90 -4.27 6.01 18.15
N SER A 91 -3.60 5.09 18.85
CA SER A 91 -2.19 4.80 18.62
C SER A 91 -2.01 3.92 17.38
N CYS A 92 -0.89 4.11 16.69
CA CYS A 92 -0.34 3.11 15.79
C CYS A 92 0.55 2.15 16.58
N TYR A 93 0.91 1.02 15.99
CA TYR A 93 1.79 0.05 16.62
C TYR A 93 2.93 -0.33 15.69
N ILE A 94 4.07 -0.63 16.29
CA ILE A 94 5.31 -0.95 15.60
C ILE A 94 5.65 -2.42 15.82
N THR A 95 6.01 -3.08 14.72
CA THR A 95 6.60 -4.42 14.76
C THR A 95 7.65 -4.57 13.66
N HIS A 96 8.24 -5.76 13.56
CA HIS A 96 9.31 -6.06 12.63
C HIS A 96 9.14 -7.41 11.95
N THR A 97 9.63 -7.51 10.72
CA THR A 97 9.85 -8.82 10.09
C THR A 97 10.93 -9.60 10.84
N THR A 98 10.90 -10.92 10.69
CA THR A 98 11.96 -11.81 11.20
C THR A 98 12.72 -12.46 10.04
N GLU A 99 13.81 -13.16 10.35
CA GLU A 99 14.48 -14.01 9.36
C GLU A 99 13.51 -15.05 8.77
N LYS A 100 12.58 -15.57 9.60
CA LYS A 100 11.57 -16.51 9.11
C LYS A 100 10.65 -15.89 8.06
N THR A 101 10.28 -14.62 8.24
CA THR A 101 9.51 -13.86 7.25
C THR A 101 10.27 -13.77 5.93
N LYS A 102 11.57 -13.48 6.00
CA LYS A 102 12.46 -13.38 4.83
C LYS A 102 12.55 -14.70 4.08
N GLU A 103 12.76 -15.82 4.79
CA GLU A 103 12.78 -17.16 4.20
C GLU A 103 11.48 -17.48 3.44
N ILE A 104 10.32 -17.22 4.06
CA ILE A 104 9.01 -17.49 3.46
C ILE A 104 8.83 -16.71 2.16
N ILE A 105 9.19 -15.43 2.17
CA ILE A 105 9.08 -14.56 1.00
C ILE A 105 10.06 -14.99 -0.09
N ALA A 106 11.32 -15.27 0.25
CA ALA A 106 12.33 -15.72 -0.69
C ALA A 106 11.92 -17.05 -1.37
N ALA A 107 11.40 -18.01 -0.61
CA ALA A 107 10.92 -19.28 -1.14
C ALA A 107 9.76 -19.12 -2.14
N ASN A 108 8.96 -18.06 -1.99
CA ASN A 108 7.77 -17.80 -2.81
C ASN A 108 7.93 -16.64 -3.81
N ILE A 109 9.14 -16.07 -3.94
CA ILE A 109 9.37 -14.85 -4.74
C ILE A 109 8.95 -15.01 -6.20
N HIS A 110 9.09 -16.22 -6.75
CA HIS A 110 8.71 -16.59 -8.11
C HIS A 110 7.19 -16.48 -8.37
N ARG A 111 6.37 -16.48 -7.31
CA ARG A 111 4.92 -16.30 -7.40
C ARG A 111 4.51 -14.83 -7.36
N SER A 112 5.39 -13.92 -6.97
CA SER A 112 5.11 -12.47 -6.99
C SER A 112 4.88 -12.00 -8.42
N ALA A 113 3.85 -11.19 -8.65
CA ALA A 113 3.61 -10.59 -9.95
C ALA A 113 4.79 -9.72 -10.43
N LEU A 114 5.57 -9.14 -9.51
CA LEU A 114 6.76 -8.35 -9.83
C LEU A 114 7.89 -9.21 -10.40
N TYR A 115 8.19 -10.34 -9.76
CA TYR A 115 9.34 -11.18 -10.12
C TYR A 115 8.98 -12.32 -11.09
N GLY A 116 7.69 -12.67 -11.21
CA GLY A 116 7.17 -13.66 -12.13
C GLY A 116 6.97 -13.16 -13.57
N GLY A 117 7.41 -11.94 -13.90
CA GLY A 117 7.37 -11.40 -15.27
C GLY A 117 5.97 -10.99 -15.77
N ARG A 118 5.00 -10.83 -14.87
CA ARG A 118 3.58 -10.62 -15.24
C ARG A 118 3.13 -9.16 -15.19
N ILE A 119 3.97 -8.27 -14.69
CA ILE A 119 3.65 -6.84 -14.61
C ILE A 119 4.32 -6.08 -15.74
N GLU A 120 3.49 -5.46 -16.58
CA GLU A 120 3.91 -4.40 -17.49
C GLU A 120 3.85 -3.05 -16.78
N GLY A 121 5.00 -2.44 -16.53
CA GLY A 121 5.09 -1.08 -16.00
C GLY A 121 6.32 -0.84 -15.16
N ILE A 122 6.72 0.43 -15.08
CA ILE A 122 7.85 0.86 -14.26
C ILE A 122 7.37 0.99 -12.81
N GLY A 123 7.99 0.23 -11.90
CA GLY A 123 7.75 0.37 -10.47
C GLY A 123 8.31 1.69 -9.93
N PRO A 124 7.71 2.28 -8.89
CA PRO A 124 8.26 3.45 -8.22
C PRO A 124 9.66 3.13 -7.68
N ARG A 125 10.61 4.06 -7.89
CA ARG A 125 12.01 3.87 -7.48
C ARG A 125 12.19 3.80 -5.95
N TYR A 126 11.28 4.41 -5.19
CA TYR A 126 11.51 4.78 -3.79
C TYR A 126 10.71 3.96 -2.76
N CYS A 127 9.58 3.34 -3.15
CA CYS A 127 8.76 2.50 -2.26
C CYS A 127 8.66 1.07 -2.80
N PRO A 128 9.72 0.26 -2.69
CA PRO A 128 9.67 -1.16 -3.03
C PRO A 128 8.65 -1.90 -2.15
N SER A 129 7.95 -2.88 -2.72
CA SER A 129 7.14 -3.82 -1.96
C SER A 129 8.02 -4.64 -1.02
N ILE A 130 7.45 -5.29 0.01
CA ILE A 130 8.26 -6.02 1.00
C ILE A 130 9.12 -7.11 0.36
N GLU A 131 8.60 -7.79 -0.66
CA GLU A 131 9.36 -8.79 -1.41
C GLU A 131 10.50 -8.19 -2.24
N ASP A 132 10.34 -6.95 -2.71
CA ASP A 132 11.40 -6.22 -3.41
C ASP A 132 12.45 -5.65 -2.43
N LYS A 133 12.02 -5.23 -1.23
CA LYS A 133 12.93 -4.81 -0.14
C LYS A 133 13.85 -5.95 0.29
N ILE A 134 13.32 -7.15 0.44
CA ILE A 134 14.08 -8.34 0.84
C ILE A 134 15.17 -8.68 -0.19
N VAL A 135 14.88 -8.52 -1.48
CA VAL A 135 15.87 -8.79 -2.55
C VAL A 135 16.91 -7.68 -2.62
N LYS A 136 16.49 -6.40 -2.60
CA LYS A 136 17.39 -5.25 -2.78
C LYS A 136 18.25 -4.95 -1.55
N PHE A 137 17.72 -5.22 -0.36
CA PHE A 137 18.35 -4.93 0.92
C PHE A 137 18.53 -6.21 1.72
N ALA A 138 19.09 -7.23 1.06
CA ALA A 138 19.28 -8.56 1.63
C ALA A 138 20.21 -8.58 2.86
N ASP A 139 21.01 -7.53 3.06
CA ASP A 139 21.86 -7.32 4.24
C ASP A 139 21.07 -6.92 5.50
N LYS A 140 19.82 -6.47 5.35
CA LYS A 140 18.99 -6.07 6.50
C LYS A 140 18.43 -7.30 7.21
N GLU A 141 18.65 -7.33 8.52
CA GLU A 141 18.14 -8.39 9.41
C GLU A 141 16.62 -8.33 9.55
N ARG A 142 16.05 -7.11 9.55
CA ARG A 142 14.62 -6.88 9.71
C ARG A 142 14.16 -5.61 9.02
N HIS A 143 12.87 -5.55 8.70
CA HIS A 143 12.18 -4.38 8.20
C HIS A 143 11.12 -3.93 9.19
N HIS A 144 11.00 -2.61 9.37
CA HIS A 144 10.00 -1.98 10.22
C HIS A 144 8.61 -2.05 9.58
N ILE A 145 7.59 -2.32 10.38
CA ILE A 145 6.19 -2.39 9.98
C ILE A 145 5.38 -1.54 10.96
N PHE A 146 4.56 -0.66 10.41
CA PHE A 146 3.50 0.00 11.15
C PHE A 146 2.21 -0.81 10.99
N ILE A 147 1.47 -0.91 12.09
CA ILE A 147 0.15 -1.50 12.20
C ILE A 147 -0.78 -0.33 12.50
N GLU A 148 -1.58 0.08 11.52
CA GLU A 148 -2.32 1.35 11.54
C GLU A 148 -3.84 1.09 11.54
N PRO A 149 -4.59 1.50 12.57
CA PRO A 149 -6.05 1.37 12.56
C PRO A 149 -6.66 2.19 11.40
N GLU A 150 -7.48 1.56 10.54
CA GLU A 150 -8.13 2.29 9.42
C GLU A 150 -9.31 3.17 9.88
N GLY A 151 -9.74 3.05 11.14
CA GLY A 151 -10.74 3.95 11.74
C GLY A 151 -11.20 3.53 13.13
N ILE A 152 -11.84 4.46 13.85
CA ILE A 152 -12.30 4.26 15.25
C ILE A 152 -13.50 3.32 15.40
N HIS A 153 -14.14 2.93 14.30
CA HIS A 153 -15.35 2.10 14.27
C HIS A 153 -15.21 0.84 13.42
N THR A 154 -14.00 0.52 12.96
CA THR A 154 -13.70 -0.69 12.20
C THR A 154 -12.69 -1.56 12.95
N GLN A 155 -12.67 -2.85 12.62
CA GLN A 155 -11.58 -3.75 13.02
C GLN A 155 -10.55 -3.93 11.92
N GLU A 156 -10.64 -3.20 10.81
CA GLU A 156 -9.61 -3.24 9.76
C GLU A 156 -8.37 -2.47 10.18
N VAL A 157 -7.23 -3.11 9.99
CA VAL A 157 -5.90 -2.58 10.28
C VAL A 157 -5.04 -2.74 9.05
N TYR A 158 -4.32 -1.68 8.70
CA TYR A 158 -3.37 -1.62 7.59
C TYR A 158 -1.99 -2.14 8.00
#